data_AF-A0A3N8PZ44-F1
#
_entry.id   AF-A0A3N8PZ44-F1
#
_cell.length_a   1.000
_cell.length_b   1.000
_cell.length_c   1.000
_cell.angle_alpha   90.00
_cell.angle_beta   90.00
_cell.angle_gamma   90.00
#
_symmetry.space_group_name_H-M   'P 1'
#
loop_
_entity.id
_entity.type
_entity.pdbx_description
1 polymer ?
#
loop_
_entity_poly.entity_id
_entity_poly.type
_entity_poly.pdbx_seq_one_letter_code
_entity_poly.pdbx_strand_id
1 'polypeptide(L)' 'MQNQPSGDPSVDDPRPTPPIQPELEDCCNSGCSPCVFDLYDEALARYRVELAEWEARQAQRQPHA' A
#
# COMPACT_ATOMS: atom_id res chain seq x y z
N MET A 1 -6.45 -33.91 -18.49
CA MET A 1 -5.16 -33.17 -18.46
C MET A 1 -5.35 -31.71 -18.88
N GLN A 2 -6.22 -30.96 -18.18
CA GLN A 2 -6.39 -29.52 -18.43
C GLN A 2 -6.15 -28.78 -17.13
N ASN A 3 -4.88 -28.45 -16.87
CA ASN A 3 -4.49 -27.59 -15.76
C ASN A 3 -4.26 -26.19 -16.32
N GLN A 4 -5.35 -25.49 -16.63
CA GLN A 4 -5.29 -24.07 -16.98
C GLN A 4 -4.91 -23.30 -15.71
N PRO A 5 -3.78 -22.57 -15.68
CA PRO A 5 -3.54 -21.65 -14.59
C PRO A 5 -4.51 -20.49 -14.81
N SER A 6 -5.58 -20.46 -14.03
CA SER A 6 -6.41 -19.27 -13.87
C SER A 6 -5.53 -18.18 -13.27
N GLY A 7 -4.83 -17.45 -14.13
CA GLY A 7 -4.14 -16.22 -13.77
C GLY A 7 -5.21 -15.18 -13.47
N ASP A 8 -5.71 -15.21 -12.24
CA ASP A 8 -6.63 -14.19 -11.75
C ASP A 8 -5.88 -12.85 -11.78
N PRO A 9 -6.32 -11.88 -12.60
CA PRO A 9 -5.62 -10.60 -12.74
C PRO A 9 -5.56 -9.80 -11.42
N SER A 10 -6.34 -10.18 -10.40
CA SER A 10 -6.31 -9.56 -9.08
C SER A 10 -5.09 -9.98 -8.25
N VAL A 11 -4.40 -11.08 -8.61
CA VAL A 11 -3.14 -11.49 -7.95
C VAL A 11 -1.94 -10.65 -8.42
N ASP A 12 -2.00 -10.11 -9.64
CA ASP A 12 -0.86 -9.44 -10.29
C ASP A 12 -0.67 -7.97 -9.85
N ASP A 13 -1.72 -7.31 -9.35
CA ASP A 13 -1.67 -5.91 -8.90
C ASP A 13 -2.47 -5.77 -7.59
N PRO A 14 -1.92 -6.27 -6.46
CA PRO A 14 -2.58 -6.18 -5.17
C PRO A 14 -2.69 -4.72 -4.72
N ARG A 15 -3.77 -4.39 -4.01
CA ARG A 15 -3.95 -3.05 -3.44
C ARG A 15 -2.79 -2.75 -2.49
N PRO A 16 -2.16 -1.57 -2.58
CA PRO A 16 -1.17 -1.18 -1.58
C PRO A 16 -1.82 -1.17 -0.19
N THR A 17 -1.05 -1.53 0.83
CA THR A 17 -1.52 -1.54 2.22
C THR A 17 -1.08 -0.26 2.91
N PRO A 18 -1.98 0.45 3.63
CA PRO A 18 -1.60 1.66 4.33
C PRO A 18 -0.53 1.36 5.39
N PRO A 19 0.42 2.29 5.64
CA PRO A 19 1.35 2.14 6.74
C PRO A 19 0.58 2.09 8.06
N ILE A 20 1.10 1.29 9.00
CA ILE A 20 0.54 1.21 10.36
C ILE A 20 0.95 2.48 11.10
N GLN A 21 -0.03 3.16 11.72
CA GLN A 21 0.26 4.33 12.53
C GLN A 21 1.11 3.91 13.75
N PRO A 22 2.29 4.53 13.97
CA PRO A 22 3.10 4.22 15.13
C PRO A 22 2.40 4.70 16.40
N GLU A 23 2.50 3.90 17.45
CA GLU A 23 2.06 4.30 18.78
C GLU A 23 3.06 5.27 19.41
N LEU A 24 2.61 6.06 20.40
CA LEU A 24 3.47 6.95 21.19
C LEU A 24 4.59 6.19 21.93
N GLU A 25 4.39 4.90 22.16
CA GLU A 25 5.35 3.95 22.76
C GLU A 25 6.51 3.62 21.82
N ASP A 26 6.25 3.63 20.51
CA ASP A 26 7.24 3.36 19.45
C ASP A 26 8.09 4.61 19.17
N CYS A 27 7.56 5.79 19.52
CA CYS A 27 8.35 7.00 19.59
C CYS A 27 9.40 6.83 20.70
N CYS A 28 10.68 6.93 20.31
CA CYS A 28 11.80 6.73 21.23
C CYS A 28 11.81 7.70 22.44
N ASN A 29 10.97 8.75 22.44
CA ASN A 29 10.72 9.76 23.50
C ASN A 29 11.98 10.45 24.09
N SER A 30 13.18 10.06 23.65
CA SER A 30 14.50 10.49 24.13
C SER A 30 15.33 11.16 23.03
N GLY A 31 14.71 11.47 21.88
CA GLY A 31 15.36 12.23 20.81
C GLY A 31 16.01 11.40 19.70
N CYS A 32 15.60 10.16 19.46
CA CYS A 32 16.00 9.50 18.21
C CYS A 32 15.45 10.27 17.01
N SER A 33 16.35 10.62 16.09
CA SER A 33 16.04 11.19 14.78
C SER A 33 16.41 10.13 13.74
N PRO A 34 15.51 9.77 12.81
CA PRO A 34 14.24 10.42 12.48
C PRO A 34 13.07 10.04 13.41
N CYS A 35 12.10 10.95 13.55
CA CYS A 35 10.87 10.70 14.31
C CYS A 35 10.02 9.66 13.57
N VAL A 36 9.48 8.67 14.30
CA VAL A 36 8.64 7.62 13.69
C VAL A 36 7.40 8.20 13.00
N PHE A 37 6.87 9.32 13.49
CA PHE A 37 5.77 10.04 12.85
C PHE A 37 6.17 10.69 11.52
N ASP A 38 7.42 11.12 11.39
CA ASP A 38 7.97 11.71 10.16
C ASP A 38 8.11 10.61 9.09
N LEU A 39 8.71 9.47 9.45
CA LEU A 39 8.78 8.28 8.61
C LEU A 39 7.40 7.77 8.20
N TYR A 40 6.43 7.82 9.12
CA TYR A 40 5.04 7.46 8.85
C TYR A 40 4.40 8.41 7.84
N ASP A 41 4.60 9.73 7.98
CA ASP A 41 4.04 10.70 7.04
C ASP A 41 4.63 10.54 5.64
N GLU A 42 5.95 10.33 5.53
CA GLU A 42 6.63 10.01 4.26
C GLU A 42 6.08 8.73 3.63
N ALA A 43 5.94 7.66 4.44
CA ALA A 43 5.38 6.39 3.98
C ALA A 43 3.92 6.54 3.55
N LEU A 44 3.14 7.35 4.27
CA LEU A 44 1.73 7.63 3.97
C LEU A 44 1.59 8.46 2.69
N ALA A 45 2.48 9.42 2.46
CA ALA A 45 2.53 10.20 1.23
C ALA A 45 2.79 9.29 0.03
N ARG A 46 3.80 8.41 0.11
CA ARG A 46 4.07 7.41 -0.94
C ARG A 46 2.89 6.47 -1.15
N TYR A 47 2.31 5.95 -0.06
CA TYR A 47 1.15 5.08 -0.10
C TYR A 47 -0.02 5.72 -0.85
N ARG A 48 -0.32 7.00 -0.61
CA ARG A 48 -1.41 7.72 -1.27
C ARG A 48 -1.19 7.83 -2.79
N VAL A 49 0.06 8.06 -3.21
CA VAL A 49 0.42 8.08 -4.64
C VAL A 49 0.22 6.70 -5.26
N GLU A 50 0.79 5.67 -4.65
CA GLU A 50 0.66 4.28 -5.11
C GLU A 50 -0.80 3.83 -5.17
N LEU A 51 -1.60 4.20 -4.16
CA LEU A 51 -3.02 3.89 -4.10
C LEU A 51 -3.78 4.58 -5.23
N ALA A 52 -3.53 5.86 -5.49
CA ALA A 52 -4.20 6.59 -6.57
C ALA A 52 -3.87 5.98 -7.95
N GLU A 53 -2.61 5.61 -8.19
CA GLU A 53 -2.20 4.93 -9.42
C GLU A 53 -2.84 3.54 -9.54
N TRP A 54 -2.88 2.79 -8.43
CA TRP A 54 -3.55 1.50 -8.36
C TRP A 54 -5.04 1.63 -8.66
N GLU A 55 -5.75 2.58 -8.04
CA GLU A 55 -7.18 2.83 -8.27
C GLU A 55 -7.45 3.20 -9.74
N ALA A 56 -6.58 4.01 -10.35
CA ALA A 56 -6.68 4.34 -11.78
C ALA A 56 -6.48 3.10 -12.67
N ARG A 57 -5.51 2.22 -12.36
CA ARG A 57 -5.31 0.96 -13.09
C ARG A 57 -6.50 0.02 -12.90
N GLN A 58 -7.01 -0.11 -11.68
CA GLN A 58 -8.14 -0.97 -11.36
C GLN A 58 -9.42 -0.48 -12.01
N ALA A 59 -9.71 0.81 -12.01
CA ALA A 59 -10.86 1.37 -12.72
C ALA A 59 -10.84 1.02 -14.23
N GLN A 60 -9.65 0.97 -14.83
CA GLN A 60 -9.45 0.54 -16.23
C GLN A 60 -9.48 -0.99 -16.42
N ARG A 61 -9.17 -1.77 -15.38
CA ARG A 61 -9.19 -3.25 -15.37
C ARG A 61 -10.53 -3.85 -14.93
N GLN A 62 -11.42 -3.06 -14.32
CA GLN A 62 -12.79 -3.44 -13.99
C GLN A 62 -13.85 -3.19 -15.09
N PRO A 63 -13.60 -3.29 -16.43
CA PRO A 63 -14.68 -3.31 -17.40
C PRO A 63 -15.17 -4.75 -17.66
N HIS A 64 -15.07 -5.66 -16.68
CA HIS A 64 -15.55 -7.03 -16.81
C HIS A 64 -16.95 -7.18 -16.22
N ALA A 65 -17.94 -6.69 -16.99
CA ALA A 65 -19.35 -7.06 -16.86
C ALA A 65 -19.68 -8.19 -17.85
#